data_AF-A0A7K0RY38-F1
#
_entry.id   AF-A0A7K0RY38-F1
#
_cell.length_a   1.000
_cell.length_b   1.000
_cell.length_c   1.000
_cell.angle_alpha   90.00
_cell.angle_beta   90.00
_cell.angle_gamma   90.00
#
_symmetry.space_group_name_H-M   'P 1'
#
loop_
_entity.id
_entity.type
_entity.pdbx_description
1 polymer ?
#
loop_
_entity_poly.entity_id
_entity_poly.type
_entity_poly.pdbx_seq_one_letter_code
_entity_poly.pdbx_strand_id
1 'polypeptide(L)'
;CTGCNQACIGHYHAGTAINCAINPWTGREATLPRPTESKRKIVIVGGGPAGCAAVRAAPGADIVLFERSPDGLGGQWRHALAGPSHEPIARLTIENLERWAQGADVRLGVDVTLEQIIAEQPDLVVLASGALEHRRPFKVSPGASKLLDGWAVLDGAEVEGPVVVWEWGGDWTGFIAAEMLAVAGHAVRLASSSAAFGEGMHQYQRNLYLGRLDELGVELVSHVEPIRLGAGELLVRNVFSEREMTLDGVGTLVVVGGREPYFPLYEPLVEAGVNVERVGDSLGARTTEEAVHEATVAALAG
;
A
#
# COMPACT_ATOMS: atom_id res chain seq x y z
N CYS A 1 -1.56 -2.99 -18.85
CA CYS A 1 -1.24 -1.60 -18.47
C CYS A 1 -2.36 -1.11 -17.56
N THR A 2 -2.04 -0.53 -16.40
CA THR A 2 -3.02 -0.01 -15.43
C THR A 2 -3.16 1.51 -15.45
N GLY A 3 -2.40 2.22 -16.30
CA GLY A 3 -2.43 3.68 -16.35
C GLY A 3 -1.80 4.38 -15.13
N CYS A 4 -1.04 3.65 -14.30
CA CYS A 4 -0.47 4.17 -13.04
C CYS A 4 0.53 5.33 -13.22
N ASN A 5 1.14 5.47 -14.41
CA ASN A 5 2.12 6.50 -14.75
C ASN A 5 3.39 6.52 -13.88
N GLN A 6 3.60 5.51 -13.04
CA GLN A 6 4.65 5.52 -12.02
C GLN A 6 6.05 5.29 -12.62
N ALA A 7 6.26 4.12 -13.22
CA ALA A 7 7.57 3.67 -13.71
C ALA A 7 7.83 4.03 -15.18
N CYS A 8 6.78 4.35 -15.94
CA CYS A 8 6.89 4.65 -17.36
C CYS A 8 7.17 6.14 -17.58
N ILE A 9 6.11 6.95 -17.72
CA ILE A 9 6.24 8.40 -17.87
C ILE A 9 6.80 9.06 -16.60
N GLY A 10 6.57 8.48 -15.41
CA GLY A 10 7.14 8.99 -14.17
C GLY A 10 8.67 8.90 -14.13
N HIS A 11 9.26 7.79 -14.57
CA HIS A 11 10.72 7.69 -14.71
C HIS A 11 11.27 8.61 -15.80
N TYR A 12 10.56 8.74 -16.93
CA TYR A 12 10.93 9.70 -17.97
C TYR A 12 11.04 11.13 -17.40
N HIS A 13 10.06 11.58 -16.63
CA HIS A 13 10.12 12.91 -15.98
C HIS A 13 11.19 12.99 -14.89
N ALA A 14 11.50 11.89 -14.21
CA ALA A 14 12.59 11.82 -13.23
C ALA A 14 13.99 11.75 -13.87
N GLY A 15 14.09 11.62 -15.20
CA GLY A 15 15.36 11.46 -15.90
C GLY A 15 16.01 10.08 -15.68
N THR A 16 15.23 9.08 -15.29
CA THR A 16 15.69 7.71 -15.04
C THR A 16 15.20 6.76 -16.15
N ALA A 17 15.70 5.52 -16.15
CA ALA A 17 15.32 4.52 -17.15
C ALA A 17 13.82 4.19 -17.09
N ILE A 18 13.18 4.20 -18.27
CA ILE A 18 11.76 3.86 -18.40
C ILE A 18 11.53 2.39 -18.05
N ASN A 19 10.68 2.15 -17.05
CA ASN A 19 10.31 0.83 -16.56
C ASN A 19 8.78 0.65 -16.56
N CYS A 20 8.30 -0.44 -15.96
CA CYS A 20 6.88 -0.66 -15.72
C CYS A 20 6.66 -1.23 -14.32
N ALA A 21 5.72 -0.65 -13.56
CA ALA A 21 5.34 -1.14 -12.23
C ALA A 21 4.69 -2.54 -12.25
N ILE A 22 4.21 -2.97 -13.43
CA ILE A 22 3.48 -4.24 -13.62
C ILE A 22 4.32 -5.25 -14.42
N ASN A 23 5.23 -4.77 -15.28
CA ASN A 23 6.11 -5.62 -16.08
C ASN A 23 7.58 -5.38 -15.70
N PRO A 24 8.15 -6.18 -14.79
CA PRO A 24 9.48 -5.93 -14.23
C PRO A 24 10.61 -6.02 -15.26
N TRP A 25 10.36 -6.69 -16.40
CA TRP A 25 11.30 -6.82 -17.52
C TRP A 25 11.39 -5.58 -18.42
N THR A 26 10.39 -4.68 -18.40
CA THR A 26 10.45 -3.46 -19.21
C THR A 26 11.62 -2.59 -18.76
N GLY A 27 12.49 -2.21 -19.71
CA GLY A 27 13.70 -1.42 -19.44
C GLY A 27 14.86 -2.24 -18.85
N ARG A 28 14.65 -3.55 -18.65
CA ARG A 28 15.62 -4.48 -18.04
C ARG A 28 15.81 -5.74 -18.90
N GLU A 29 15.48 -5.70 -20.19
CA GLU A 29 15.48 -6.86 -21.08
C GLU A 29 16.85 -7.54 -21.20
N ALA A 30 17.93 -6.77 -21.05
CA ALA A 30 19.31 -7.28 -21.11
C ALA A 30 19.85 -7.80 -19.77
N THR A 31 19.27 -7.39 -18.64
CA THR A 31 19.83 -7.64 -17.30
C THR A 31 18.93 -8.50 -16.42
N LEU A 32 17.63 -8.56 -16.69
CA LEU A 32 16.67 -9.39 -15.97
C LEU A 32 16.25 -10.57 -16.87
N PRO A 33 16.67 -11.81 -16.55
CA PRO A 33 16.37 -12.96 -17.39
C PRO A 33 14.86 -13.24 -17.42
N ARG A 34 14.39 -13.78 -18.55
CA ARG A 34 13.01 -14.27 -18.66
C ARG A 34 12.86 -15.54 -17.82
N PRO A 35 11.67 -15.75 -17.22
CA PRO A 35 11.46 -16.90 -16.36
C PRO A 35 11.49 -18.18 -17.20
N THR A 36 12.20 -19.18 -16.70
CA THR A 36 12.23 -20.54 -17.24
C THR A 36 11.53 -21.49 -16.28
N GLU A 37 11.17 -22.70 -16.73
CA GLU A 37 10.58 -23.70 -15.85
C GLU A 37 11.52 -24.00 -14.66
N SER A 38 10.96 -23.90 -13.46
CA SER A 38 11.59 -24.26 -12.20
C SER A 38 10.99 -25.57 -11.69
N LYS A 39 11.73 -26.34 -10.90
CA LYS A 39 11.22 -27.53 -10.19
C LYS A 39 11.29 -27.37 -8.67
N ARG A 40 11.56 -26.15 -8.20
CA ARG A 40 11.66 -25.83 -6.78
C ARG A 40 10.31 -25.92 -6.10
N LYS A 41 10.31 -26.25 -4.81
CA LYS A 41 9.21 -25.99 -3.87
C LYS A 41 9.35 -24.56 -3.34
N ILE A 42 8.40 -23.68 -3.64
CA ILE A 42 8.42 -22.28 -3.19
C ILE A 42 7.20 -22.01 -2.32
N VAL A 43 7.43 -21.52 -1.11
CA VAL A 43 6.36 -21.02 -0.24
C VAL A 43 6.35 -19.49 -0.30
N ILE A 44 5.19 -18.91 -0.54
CA ILE A 44 4.99 -17.47 -0.64
C ILE A 44 4.04 -17.06 0.49
N VAL A 45 4.45 -16.06 1.27
CA VAL A 45 3.64 -15.52 2.38
C VAL A 45 3.15 -14.13 1.99
N GLY A 46 1.87 -14.01 1.62
CA GLY A 46 1.21 -12.78 1.21
C GLY A 46 0.80 -12.79 -0.27
N GLY A 47 -0.48 -12.56 -0.54
CA GLY A 47 -1.12 -12.50 -1.86
C GLY A 47 -1.21 -11.09 -2.46
N GLY A 48 -0.33 -10.17 -2.03
CA GLY A 48 -0.17 -8.85 -2.63
C GLY A 48 0.62 -8.87 -3.95
N PRO A 49 0.95 -7.68 -4.52
CA PRO A 49 1.69 -7.57 -5.76
C PRO A 49 3.02 -8.33 -5.78
N ALA A 50 3.77 -8.28 -4.69
CA ALA A 50 5.05 -8.99 -4.56
C ALA A 50 4.86 -10.51 -4.64
N GLY A 51 3.97 -11.08 -3.81
CA GLY A 51 3.74 -12.53 -3.81
C GLY A 51 3.24 -13.05 -5.15
N CYS A 52 2.28 -12.37 -5.78
CA CYS A 52 1.78 -12.75 -7.10
C CYS A 52 2.86 -12.63 -8.19
N ALA A 53 3.75 -11.63 -8.10
CA ALA A 53 4.88 -11.50 -9.02
C ALA A 53 5.89 -12.65 -8.87
N ALA A 54 6.15 -13.11 -7.65
CA ALA A 54 6.99 -14.28 -7.40
C ALA A 54 6.41 -15.55 -8.04
N VAL A 55 5.09 -15.76 -7.98
CA VAL A 55 4.43 -16.88 -8.69
C VAL A 55 4.72 -16.81 -10.19
N ARG A 56 4.44 -15.67 -10.80
CA ARG A 56 4.64 -15.44 -12.24
C ARG A 56 6.10 -15.60 -12.68
N ALA A 57 7.06 -15.37 -11.78
CA ALA A 57 8.48 -15.44 -12.07
C ALA A 57 9.06 -16.87 -11.97
N ALA A 58 8.31 -17.84 -11.46
CA ALA A 58 8.75 -19.23 -11.27
C ALA A 58 7.78 -20.24 -11.91
N PRO A 59 7.49 -20.17 -13.22
CA PRO A 59 6.61 -21.13 -13.87
C PRO A 59 7.14 -22.56 -13.66
N GLY A 60 6.24 -23.53 -13.47
CA GLY A 60 6.58 -24.94 -13.28
C GLY A 60 7.02 -25.33 -11.86
N ALA A 61 7.34 -24.37 -10.99
CA ALA A 61 7.63 -24.65 -9.58
C ALA A 61 6.38 -25.20 -8.86
N ASP A 62 6.60 -26.01 -7.82
CA ASP A 62 5.55 -26.36 -6.86
C ASP A 62 5.41 -25.18 -5.89
N ILE A 63 4.36 -24.38 -6.06
CA ILE A 63 4.17 -23.13 -5.32
C ILE A 63 2.97 -23.24 -4.40
N VAL A 64 3.18 -22.92 -3.13
CA VAL A 64 2.10 -22.68 -2.16
C VAL A 64 2.12 -21.20 -1.77
N LEU A 65 1.00 -20.52 -1.98
CA LEU A 65 0.82 -19.12 -1.60
C LEU A 65 -0.21 -19.03 -0.47
N PHE A 66 0.21 -18.51 0.67
CA PHE A 66 -0.67 -18.21 1.79
C PHE A 66 -1.10 -16.74 1.76
N GLU A 67 -2.39 -16.49 1.90
CA GLU A 67 -2.97 -15.15 2.04
C GLU A 67 -3.90 -15.13 3.24
N ARG A 68 -3.71 -14.13 4.12
CA ARG A 68 -4.47 -13.98 5.35
C ARG A 68 -5.91 -13.57 5.09
N SER A 69 -6.15 -12.72 4.09
CA SER A 69 -7.50 -12.30 3.72
C SER A 69 -8.30 -13.49 3.14
N PRO A 70 -9.54 -13.72 3.61
CA PRO A 70 -10.43 -14.68 2.95
C PRO A 70 -11.05 -14.13 1.67
N ASP A 71 -10.98 -12.81 1.43
CA ASP A 71 -11.70 -12.15 0.34
C ASP A 71 -10.98 -12.24 -1.02
N GLY A 72 -9.75 -12.77 -1.02
CA GLY A 72 -8.95 -12.99 -2.21
C GLY A 72 -7.60 -12.26 -2.19
N LEU A 73 -6.89 -12.39 -3.32
CA LEU A 73 -5.61 -11.75 -3.55
C LEU A 73 -5.75 -10.22 -3.69
N GLY A 74 -4.62 -9.53 -3.67
CA GLY A 74 -4.54 -8.10 -3.94
C GLY A 74 -3.73 -7.31 -2.91
N GLY A 75 -3.68 -7.79 -1.66
CA GLY A 75 -3.07 -7.05 -0.55
C GLY A 75 -3.64 -5.63 -0.45
N GLN A 76 -2.76 -4.63 -0.32
CA GLN A 76 -3.15 -3.22 -0.16
C GLN A 76 -4.03 -2.66 -1.30
N TRP A 77 -4.00 -3.25 -2.50
CA TRP A 77 -4.88 -2.82 -3.60
C TRP A 77 -6.37 -3.02 -3.31
N ARG A 78 -6.72 -3.90 -2.36
CA ARG A 78 -8.11 -4.12 -1.95
C ARG A 78 -8.70 -2.89 -1.28
N HIS A 79 -7.94 -2.17 -0.45
CA HIS A 79 -8.38 -0.91 0.16
C HIS A 79 -8.70 0.16 -0.91
N ALA A 80 -7.96 0.15 -2.02
CA ALA A 80 -8.16 1.11 -3.10
C ALA A 80 -9.47 0.89 -3.89
N LEU A 81 -10.17 -0.24 -3.69
CA LEU A 81 -11.51 -0.47 -4.28
C LEU A 81 -12.58 0.47 -3.71
N ALA A 82 -12.34 1.04 -2.53
CA ALA A 82 -13.31 1.93 -1.87
C ALA A 82 -13.40 3.32 -2.52
N GLY A 83 -12.38 3.76 -3.26
CA GLY A 83 -12.37 5.07 -3.93
C GLY A 83 -13.08 5.01 -5.28
N PRO A 84 -14.19 5.75 -5.50
CA PRO A 84 -14.97 5.66 -6.74
C PRO A 84 -14.17 5.88 -8.03
N SER A 85 -13.25 6.86 -8.04
CA SER A 85 -12.40 7.11 -9.21
C SER A 85 -11.20 6.17 -9.32
N HIS A 86 -10.79 5.54 -8.21
CA HIS A 86 -9.64 4.64 -8.17
C HIS A 86 -10.03 3.19 -8.47
N GLU A 87 -11.27 2.82 -8.14
CA GLU A 87 -11.79 1.46 -8.17
C GLU A 87 -11.51 0.72 -9.49
N PRO A 88 -11.67 1.31 -10.69
CA PRO A 88 -11.41 0.59 -11.93
C PRO A 88 -9.94 0.18 -12.09
N ILE A 89 -9.01 1.04 -11.64
CA ILE A 89 -7.57 0.76 -11.68
C ILE A 89 -7.22 -0.30 -10.63
N ALA A 90 -7.79 -0.21 -9.43
CA ALA A 90 -7.60 -1.20 -8.38
C ALA A 90 -8.11 -2.58 -8.80
N ARG A 91 -9.34 -2.66 -9.34
CA ARG A 91 -9.93 -3.91 -9.84
C ARG A 91 -9.09 -4.52 -10.96
N LEU A 92 -8.72 -3.74 -11.97
CA LEU A 92 -7.86 -4.22 -13.06
C LEU A 92 -6.50 -4.70 -12.53
N THR A 93 -5.95 -4.05 -11.51
CA THR A 93 -4.70 -4.49 -10.89
C THR A 93 -4.89 -5.83 -10.19
N ILE A 94 -5.92 -5.98 -9.35
CA ILE A 94 -6.24 -7.24 -8.65
C ILE A 94 -6.47 -8.38 -9.65
N GLU A 95 -7.24 -8.18 -10.72
CA GLU A 95 -7.44 -9.19 -11.77
C GLU A 95 -6.12 -9.64 -12.42
N ASN A 96 -5.16 -8.72 -12.60
CA ASN A 96 -3.83 -9.09 -13.11
C ASN A 96 -3.05 -9.93 -12.09
N LEU A 97 -3.15 -9.60 -10.80
CA LEU A 97 -2.50 -10.37 -9.73
C LEU A 97 -3.08 -11.79 -9.64
N GLU A 98 -4.40 -11.93 -9.74
CA GLU A 98 -5.07 -13.23 -9.80
C GLU A 98 -4.61 -14.06 -11.00
N ARG A 99 -4.44 -13.42 -12.18
CA ARG A 99 -3.85 -14.09 -13.35
C ARG A 99 -2.41 -14.51 -13.13
N TRP A 100 -1.61 -13.73 -12.39
CA TRP A 100 -0.21 -14.07 -12.10
C TRP A 100 -0.08 -15.22 -11.11
N ALA A 101 -1.02 -15.34 -10.19
CA ALA A 101 -1.07 -16.42 -9.22
C ALA A 101 -1.59 -17.75 -9.81
N GLN A 102 -2.03 -17.76 -11.07
CA GLN A 102 -2.45 -18.99 -11.74
C GLN A 102 -1.30 -20.02 -11.77
N GLY A 103 -1.59 -21.23 -11.33
CA GLY A 103 -0.62 -22.32 -11.24
C GLY A 103 -0.03 -22.55 -9.84
N ALA A 104 -0.27 -21.64 -8.87
CA ALA A 104 0.03 -21.88 -7.46
C ALA A 104 -1.15 -22.54 -6.72
N ASP A 105 -0.86 -23.29 -5.66
CA ASP A 105 -1.80 -23.66 -4.61
C ASP A 105 -2.04 -22.44 -3.71
N VAL A 106 -3.13 -21.71 -3.98
CA VAL A 106 -3.50 -20.49 -3.24
C VAL A 106 -4.40 -20.84 -2.07
N ARG A 107 -3.94 -20.52 -0.86
CA ARG A 107 -4.62 -20.78 0.41
C ARG A 107 -5.03 -19.45 1.05
N LEU A 108 -6.27 -19.04 0.80
CA LEU A 108 -6.89 -17.82 1.36
C LEU A 108 -7.37 -18.05 2.80
N GLY A 109 -7.50 -16.97 3.57
CA GLY A 109 -7.98 -17.02 4.95
C GLY A 109 -7.00 -17.69 5.92
N VAL A 110 -5.72 -17.81 5.55
CA VAL A 110 -4.70 -18.49 6.35
C VAL A 110 -3.68 -17.48 6.87
N ASP A 111 -3.72 -17.23 8.18
CA ASP A 111 -2.63 -16.58 8.90
C ASP A 111 -1.55 -17.63 9.19
N VAL A 112 -0.59 -17.75 8.27
CA VAL A 112 0.34 -18.87 8.24
C VAL A 112 1.35 -18.83 9.39
N THR A 113 1.61 -19.98 10.01
CA THR A 113 2.62 -20.13 11.07
C THR A 113 3.96 -20.63 10.53
N LEU A 114 5.02 -20.49 11.33
CA LEU A 114 6.35 -21.04 11.04
C LEU A 114 6.28 -22.55 10.75
N GLU A 115 5.55 -23.31 11.56
CA GLU A 115 5.44 -24.76 11.45
C GLU A 115 4.76 -25.17 10.15
N GLN A 116 3.73 -24.42 9.74
CA GLN A 116 3.05 -24.66 8.46
C GLN A 116 3.98 -24.41 7.28
N ILE A 117 4.83 -23.38 7.34
CA ILE A 117 5.82 -23.10 6.30
C ILE A 117 6.86 -24.22 6.23
N ILE A 118 7.41 -24.65 7.37
CA ILE A 118 8.41 -25.72 7.42
C ILE A 118 7.83 -27.05 6.93
N ALA A 119 6.56 -27.34 7.24
CA ALA A 119 5.88 -28.56 6.81
C ALA A 119 5.78 -28.71 5.29
N GLU A 120 5.78 -27.61 4.54
CA GLU A 120 5.82 -27.63 3.07
C GLU A 120 7.19 -28.00 2.50
N GLN A 121 8.24 -28.06 3.33
CA GLN A 121 9.62 -28.36 2.94
C GLN A 121 10.13 -27.49 1.76
N PRO A 122 10.06 -26.15 1.85
CA PRO A 122 10.41 -25.27 0.74
C PRO A 122 11.92 -25.21 0.46
N ASP A 123 12.27 -25.13 -0.82
CA ASP A 123 13.61 -24.72 -1.28
C ASP A 123 13.82 -23.20 -1.11
N LEU A 124 12.73 -22.43 -1.14
CA LEU A 124 12.71 -20.98 -1.00
C LEU A 124 11.40 -20.52 -0.34
N VAL A 125 11.52 -19.62 0.64
CA VAL A 125 10.41 -18.83 1.16
C VAL A 125 10.50 -17.41 0.65
N VAL A 126 9.47 -16.93 -0.03
CA VAL A 126 9.32 -15.51 -0.40
C VAL A 126 8.38 -14.85 0.61
N LEU A 127 8.94 -14.07 1.53
CA LEU A 127 8.21 -13.36 2.56
C LEU A 127 7.70 -12.02 2.02
N ALA A 128 6.49 -12.04 1.46
CA ALA A 128 5.80 -10.93 0.82
C ALA A 128 4.65 -10.36 1.66
N SER A 129 4.80 -10.39 2.99
CA SER A 129 3.76 -10.09 3.99
C SER A 129 3.36 -8.60 4.09
N GLY A 130 3.96 -7.74 3.26
CA GLY A 130 3.58 -6.35 3.12
C GLY A 130 3.98 -5.47 4.30
N ALA A 131 3.14 -4.48 4.59
CA ALA A 131 3.34 -3.49 5.65
C ALA A 131 2.02 -3.22 6.37
N LEU A 132 2.11 -2.61 7.55
CA LEU A 132 0.98 -2.10 8.34
C LEU A 132 0.94 -0.57 8.27
N GLU A 133 -0.19 0.03 8.66
CA GLU A 133 -0.27 1.49 8.82
C GLU A 133 0.65 1.96 9.93
N HIS A 134 1.40 3.03 9.65
CA HIS A 134 2.29 3.65 10.62
C HIS A 134 1.57 4.80 11.32
N ARG A 135 1.26 4.63 12.61
CA ARG A 135 0.70 5.69 13.44
C ARG A 135 1.80 6.60 13.96
N ARG A 136 1.85 7.82 13.42
CA ARG A 136 2.75 8.86 13.94
C ARG A 136 2.23 9.36 15.29
N PRO A 137 3.12 9.56 16.29
CA PRO A 137 2.69 9.92 17.64
C PRO A 137 2.23 11.37 17.73
N PHE A 138 1.07 11.60 18.33
CA PHE A 138 0.56 12.89 18.77
C PHE A 138 -0.31 12.70 20.01
N LYS A 139 -0.67 13.78 20.71
CA LYS A 139 -1.45 13.68 21.95
C LYS A 139 -2.93 13.42 21.65
N VAL A 140 -3.57 12.53 22.40
CA VAL A 140 -5.03 12.33 22.33
C VAL A 140 -5.60 12.68 23.70
N SER A 141 -6.51 13.65 23.74
CA SER A 141 -7.11 14.13 24.99
C SER A 141 -8.21 13.16 25.46
N PRO A 142 -8.48 13.04 26.78
CA PRO A 142 -9.67 12.34 27.24
C PRO A 142 -10.94 12.92 26.62
N GLY A 143 -11.84 12.06 26.12
CA GLY A 143 -13.05 12.48 25.43
C GLY A 143 -12.81 13.08 24.04
N ALA A 144 -11.64 12.86 23.45
CA ALA A 144 -11.34 13.28 22.09
C ALA A 144 -12.32 12.70 21.06
N SER A 145 -12.43 13.39 19.94
CA SER A 145 -13.13 12.93 18.74
C SER A 145 -12.57 11.60 18.22
N LYS A 146 -13.34 10.95 17.33
CA LYS A 146 -12.97 9.63 16.80
C LYS A 146 -11.62 9.68 16.08
N LEU A 147 -10.77 8.69 16.34
CA LEU A 147 -9.47 8.54 15.70
C LEU A 147 -9.41 7.22 14.95
N LEU A 148 -9.27 7.28 13.63
CA LEU A 148 -9.19 6.12 12.75
C LEU A 148 -7.93 6.17 11.89
N ASP A 149 -7.50 5.01 11.42
CA ASP A 149 -6.49 4.93 10.37
C ASP A 149 -7.15 4.93 8.98
N GLY A 150 -6.36 5.26 7.96
CA GLY A 150 -6.83 5.35 6.57
C GLY A 150 -7.41 4.05 6.05
N TRP A 151 -6.72 2.92 6.24
CA TRP A 151 -7.22 1.63 5.74
C TRP A 151 -8.47 1.18 6.48
N ALA A 152 -8.58 1.44 7.79
CA ALA A 152 -9.81 1.16 8.53
C ALA A 152 -11.02 1.90 7.94
N VAL A 153 -10.85 3.16 7.54
CA VAL A 153 -11.90 3.94 6.87
C VAL A 153 -12.23 3.38 5.49
N LEU A 154 -11.21 3.04 4.68
CA LEU A 154 -11.41 2.42 3.37
C LEU A 154 -12.10 1.05 3.46
N ASP A 155 -11.90 0.33 4.57
CA ASP A 155 -12.56 -0.94 4.87
C ASP A 155 -13.96 -0.77 5.49
N GLY A 156 -14.47 0.46 5.56
CA GLY A 156 -15.86 0.76 5.94
C GLY A 156 -16.07 1.12 7.41
N ALA A 157 -15.01 1.44 8.17
CA ALA A 157 -15.20 2.00 9.52
C ALA A 157 -16.01 3.29 9.47
N GLU A 158 -17.08 3.35 10.27
CA GLU A 158 -17.95 4.53 10.32
C GLU A 158 -17.21 5.76 10.82
N VAL A 159 -17.56 6.94 10.30
CA VAL A 159 -17.00 8.23 10.74
C VAL A 159 -18.10 9.13 11.28
N GLU A 160 -17.71 10.02 12.18
CA GLU A 160 -18.52 11.15 12.66
C GLU A 160 -17.99 12.43 12.02
N GLY A 161 -18.83 13.13 11.25
CA GLY A 161 -18.42 14.35 10.54
C GLY A 161 -18.54 15.61 11.41
N PRO A 162 -17.87 16.73 11.05
CA PRO A 162 -16.86 16.90 9.99
C PRO A 162 -15.59 16.05 10.16
N VAL A 163 -14.97 15.67 9.03
CA VAL A 163 -13.81 14.76 9.02
C VAL A 163 -12.53 15.49 8.59
N VAL A 164 -11.44 15.27 9.31
CA VAL A 164 -10.10 15.64 8.88
C VAL A 164 -9.38 14.37 8.45
N VAL A 165 -8.97 14.29 7.18
CA VAL A 165 -8.04 13.27 6.69
C VAL A 165 -6.65 13.90 6.72
N TRP A 166 -5.80 13.45 7.62
CA TRP A 166 -4.41 13.90 7.67
C TRP A 166 -3.51 12.89 6.98
N GLU A 167 -2.81 13.34 5.95
CA GLU A 167 -1.78 12.56 5.25
C GLU A 167 -0.39 13.15 5.48
N TRP A 168 0.59 12.27 5.72
CA TRP A 168 1.96 12.67 5.99
C TRP A 168 2.79 12.85 4.71
N GLY A 169 2.65 11.95 3.72
CA GLY A 169 3.59 11.81 2.60
C GLY A 169 3.00 11.91 1.20
N GLY A 170 1.73 12.30 1.08
CA GLY A 170 1.05 12.48 -0.20
C GLY A 170 0.83 11.18 -0.96
N ASP A 171 0.49 10.09 -0.26
CA ASP A 171 0.15 8.81 -0.90
C ASP A 171 -1.34 8.73 -1.30
N TRP A 172 -1.69 7.64 -1.98
CA TRP A 172 -3.03 7.42 -2.50
C TRP A 172 -4.09 7.24 -1.41
N THR A 173 -3.75 6.71 -0.24
CA THR A 173 -4.74 6.35 0.79
C THR A 173 -5.48 7.58 1.28
N GLY A 174 -4.79 8.70 1.53
CA GLY A 174 -5.42 9.95 1.95
C GLY A 174 -6.40 10.51 0.91
N PHE A 175 -6.02 10.45 -0.37
CA PHE A 175 -6.85 10.95 -1.48
C PHE A 175 -8.09 10.09 -1.72
N ILE A 176 -7.93 8.76 -1.69
CA ILE A 176 -9.04 7.81 -1.83
C ILE A 176 -10.01 7.97 -0.66
N ALA A 177 -9.51 8.09 0.58
CA ALA A 177 -10.35 8.30 1.75
C ALA A 177 -11.10 9.64 1.69
N ALA A 178 -10.42 10.73 1.31
CA ALA A 178 -11.04 12.04 1.19
C ALA A 178 -12.14 12.06 0.11
N GLU A 179 -11.88 11.49 -1.07
CA GLU A 179 -12.87 11.35 -2.13
C GLU A 179 -14.08 10.52 -1.68
N MET A 180 -13.84 9.34 -1.13
CA MET A 180 -14.90 8.43 -0.67
C MET A 180 -15.80 9.10 0.37
N LEU A 181 -15.21 9.77 1.36
CA LEU A 181 -15.95 10.44 2.43
C LEU A 181 -16.73 11.67 1.93
N ALA A 182 -16.16 12.44 0.99
CA ALA A 182 -16.84 13.57 0.39
C ALA A 182 -18.04 13.12 -0.47
N VAL A 183 -17.87 12.05 -1.26
CA VAL A 183 -18.96 11.42 -2.03
C VAL A 183 -20.07 10.89 -1.10
N ALA A 184 -19.70 10.40 0.09
CA ALA A 184 -20.66 10.00 1.13
C ALA A 184 -21.36 11.18 1.84
N GLY A 185 -21.04 12.44 1.47
CA GLY A 185 -21.71 13.64 1.97
C GLY A 185 -21.10 14.24 3.24
N HIS A 186 -19.92 13.77 3.67
CA HIS A 186 -19.21 14.40 4.78
C HIS A 186 -18.54 15.71 4.34
N ALA A 187 -18.51 16.70 5.25
CA ALA A 187 -17.57 17.82 5.13
C ALA A 187 -16.16 17.30 5.44
N VAL A 188 -15.27 17.35 4.45
CA VAL A 188 -13.91 16.78 4.54
C VAL A 188 -12.86 17.88 4.41
N ARG A 189 -11.88 17.84 5.32
CA ARG A 189 -10.62 18.58 5.19
C ARG A 189 -9.50 17.58 4.91
N LEU A 190 -8.82 17.72 3.79
CA LEU A 190 -7.58 17.00 3.51
C LEU A 190 -6.41 17.84 4.02
N ALA A 191 -5.79 17.40 5.11
CA ALA A 191 -4.63 18.05 5.71
C ALA A 191 -3.35 17.31 5.31
N SER A 192 -2.31 18.04 4.88
CA SER A 192 -1.07 17.42 4.39
C SER A 192 0.16 17.97 5.09
N SER A 193 1.11 17.09 5.43
CA SER A 193 2.45 17.49 5.88
C SER A 193 3.44 17.68 4.73
N SER A 194 3.11 17.19 3.54
CA SER A 194 3.97 17.17 2.36
C SER A 194 4.12 18.57 1.72
N ALA A 195 5.16 18.77 0.91
CA ALA A 195 5.37 20.07 0.26
C ALA A 195 4.26 20.39 -0.76
N ALA A 196 3.67 19.35 -1.36
CA ALA A 196 2.53 19.44 -2.24
C ALA A 196 1.58 18.25 -2.02
N PHE A 197 0.27 18.49 -1.94
CA PHE A 197 -0.72 17.43 -1.84
C PHE A 197 -0.50 16.35 -2.91
N GLY A 198 -0.40 15.09 -2.49
CA GLY A 198 -0.14 13.98 -3.40
C GLY A 198 1.30 13.96 -3.92
N GLU A 199 2.27 14.40 -3.10
CA GLU A 199 3.71 14.40 -3.44
C GLU A 199 4.21 13.03 -3.90
N GLY A 200 3.71 11.94 -3.32
CA GLY A 200 4.01 10.57 -3.71
C GLY A 200 3.31 10.09 -5.00
N MET A 201 2.44 10.91 -5.58
CA MET A 201 1.69 10.59 -6.80
C MET A 201 2.33 11.25 -8.03
N HIS A 202 2.33 10.54 -9.17
CA HIS A 202 2.74 11.16 -10.42
C HIS A 202 1.80 12.34 -10.77
N GLN A 203 2.39 13.46 -11.22
CA GLN A 203 1.68 14.73 -11.45
C GLN A 203 0.40 14.61 -12.30
N TYR A 204 0.38 13.74 -13.31
CA TYR A 204 -0.82 13.56 -14.16
C TYR A 204 -1.98 12.92 -13.41
N GLN A 205 -1.71 12.04 -12.45
CA GLN A 205 -2.73 11.45 -11.60
C GLN A 205 -3.12 12.43 -10.48
N ARG A 206 -2.13 13.03 -9.82
CA ARG A 206 -2.31 14.04 -8.77
C ARG A 206 -3.22 15.17 -9.21
N ASN A 207 -2.92 15.80 -10.35
CA ASN A 207 -3.66 16.99 -10.80
C ASN A 207 -5.14 16.67 -11.11
N LEU A 208 -5.41 15.50 -11.70
CA LEU A 208 -6.77 15.04 -11.96
C LEU A 208 -7.53 14.77 -10.66
N TYR A 209 -6.85 14.21 -9.66
CA TYR A 209 -7.44 13.97 -8.34
C TYR A 209 -7.74 15.27 -7.59
N LEU A 210 -6.81 16.23 -7.58
CA LEU A 210 -7.02 17.52 -6.94
C LEU A 210 -8.21 18.28 -7.56
N GLY A 211 -8.38 18.22 -8.88
CA GLY A 211 -9.56 18.80 -9.54
C GLY A 211 -10.87 18.16 -9.06
N ARG A 212 -10.91 16.83 -8.89
CA ARG A 212 -12.09 16.13 -8.36
C ARG A 212 -12.38 16.50 -6.91
N LEU A 213 -11.34 16.57 -6.07
CA LEU A 213 -11.50 16.95 -4.66
C LEU A 213 -12.02 18.39 -4.53
N ASP A 214 -11.58 19.30 -5.39
CA ASP A 214 -12.10 20.67 -5.47
C ASP A 214 -13.59 20.69 -5.87
N GLU A 215 -13.98 19.96 -6.92
CA GLU A 215 -15.38 19.82 -7.35
C GLU A 215 -16.29 19.23 -6.25
N LEU A 216 -15.74 18.36 -5.39
CA LEU A 216 -16.42 17.78 -4.24
C LEU A 216 -16.43 18.70 -3.00
N GLY A 217 -15.79 19.87 -3.05
CA GLY A 217 -15.73 20.83 -1.94
C GLY A 217 -14.82 20.41 -0.79
N VAL A 218 -13.82 19.55 -1.05
CA VAL A 218 -12.84 19.15 -0.04
C VAL A 218 -11.91 20.32 0.28
N GLU A 219 -11.85 20.71 1.55
CA GLU A 219 -10.96 21.78 2.01
C GLU A 219 -9.52 21.27 2.09
N LEU A 220 -8.58 21.96 1.46
CA LEU A 220 -7.16 21.63 1.51
C LEU A 220 -6.44 22.43 2.61
N VAL A 221 -5.92 21.73 3.62
CA VAL A 221 -5.16 22.34 4.73
C VAL A 221 -3.68 21.98 4.57
N SER A 222 -2.89 22.94 4.10
CA SER A 222 -1.51 22.68 3.68
C SER A 222 -0.49 22.78 4.82
N HIS A 223 0.56 21.96 4.71
CA HIS A 223 1.79 22.03 5.50
C HIS A 223 1.57 21.92 7.00
N VAL A 224 0.69 21.02 7.44
CA VAL A 224 0.34 20.84 8.86
C VAL A 224 0.52 19.41 9.34
N GLU A 225 0.90 19.27 10.61
CA GLU A 225 0.93 17.99 11.34
C GLU A 225 0.13 18.07 12.66
N PRO A 226 -0.57 16.99 13.08
CA PRO A 226 -1.26 16.91 14.35
C PRO A 226 -0.31 17.06 15.55
N ILE A 227 -0.68 17.92 16.51
CA ILE A 227 -0.08 17.95 17.85
C ILE A 227 -1.00 17.27 18.85
N ARG A 228 -2.29 17.59 18.82
CA ARG A 228 -3.27 17.10 19.80
C ARG A 228 -4.67 17.01 19.22
N LEU A 229 -5.29 15.83 19.34
CA LEU A 229 -6.71 15.64 19.11
C LEU A 229 -7.49 15.90 20.41
N GLY A 230 -8.50 16.77 20.36
CA GLY A 230 -9.41 17.11 21.44
C GLY A 230 -10.85 16.73 21.11
N ALA A 231 -11.79 17.15 21.96
CA ALA A 231 -13.22 16.98 21.72
C ALA A 231 -13.71 18.06 20.74
N GLY A 232 -13.95 17.68 19.49
CA GLY A 232 -14.39 18.62 18.45
C GLY A 232 -13.29 19.51 17.88
N GLU A 233 -12.02 19.32 18.24
CA GLU A 233 -10.90 20.16 17.76
C GLU A 233 -9.66 19.32 17.46
N LEU A 234 -8.85 19.79 16.50
CA LEU A 234 -7.52 19.27 16.22
C LEU A 234 -6.51 20.42 16.24
N LEU A 235 -5.62 20.41 17.22
CA LEU A 235 -4.45 21.29 17.24
C LEU A 235 -3.41 20.75 16.27
N VAL A 236 -3.04 21.56 15.28
CA VAL A 236 -2.00 21.26 14.31
C VAL A 236 -0.90 22.31 14.34
N ARG A 237 0.28 21.94 13.85
CA ARG A 237 1.41 22.84 13.67
C ARG A 237 1.82 22.87 12.22
N ASN A 238 2.15 24.05 11.73
CA ASN A 238 2.75 24.20 10.43
C ASN A 238 4.17 23.62 10.41
N VAL A 239 4.46 22.71 9.48
CA VAL A 239 5.73 21.94 9.46
C VAL A 239 6.97 22.77 9.13
N PHE A 240 6.81 24.01 8.65
CA PHE A 240 7.92 24.91 8.30
C PHE A 240 8.09 26.07 9.28
N SER A 241 6.98 26.73 9.64
CA SER A 241 6.99 27.92 10.50
C SER A 241 6.79 27.62 11.98
N GLU A 242 6.45 26.37 12.32
CA GLU A 242 6.08 25.92 13.65
C GLU A 242 4.86 26.65 14.25
N ARG A 243 4.18 27.50 13.48
CA ARG A 243 2.97 28.18 13.92
C ARG A 243 1.86 27.16 14.15
N GLU A 244 1.29 27.20 15.35
CA GLU A 244 0.14 26.38 15.71
C GLU A 244 -1.17 27.00 15.21
N MET A 245 -2.14 26.14 14.87
CA MET A 245 -3.51 26.52 14.56
C MET A 245 -4.47 25.39 14.96
N THR A 246 -5.72 25.74 15.19
CA THR A 246 -6.77 24.78 15.54
C THR A 246 -7.69 24.58 14.34
N LEU A 247 -8.00 23.32 14.04
CA LEU A 247 -9.10 22.95 13.16
C LEU A 247 -10.30 22.59 14.04
N ASP A 248 -11.36 23.39 14.00
CA ASP A 248 -12.55 23.22 14.83
C ASP A 248 -13.59 22.29 14.19
N GLY A 249 -14.56 21.82 14.97
CA GLY A 249 -15.66 20.96 14.54
C GLY A 249 -15.20 19.59 14.03
N VAL A 250 -14.08 19.05 14.52
CA VAL A 250 -13.57 17.75 14.07
C VAL A 250 -14.33 16.63 14.77
N GLY A 251 -15.20 15.91 14.05
CA GLY A 251 -15.86 14.70 14.57
C GLY A 251 -14.98 13.45 14.43
N THR A 252 -14.18 13.37 13.37
CA THR A 252 -13.23 12.27 13.14
C THR A 252 -11.91 12.80 12.57
N LEU A 253 -10.79 12.31 13.11
CA LEU A 253 -9.48 12.39 12.49
C LEU A 253 -9.13 11.02 11.88
N VAL A 254 -8.88 11.02 10.57
CA VAL A 254 -8.36 9.87 9.82
C VAL A 254 -6.87 10.09 9.61
N VAL A 255 -6.04 9.15 10.06
CA VAL A 255 -4.57 9.24 10.00
C VAL A 255 -4.03 8.37 8.88
N VAL A 256 -3.30 9.00 7.97
CA VAL A 256 -2.51 8.34 6.91
C VAL A 256 -1.03 8.67 7.15
N GLY A 257 -0.47 8.02 8.17
CA GLY A 257 0.86 8.34 8.72
C GLY A 257 2.05 7.69 8.01
N GLY A 258 1.80 6.93 6.94
CA GLY A 258 2.79 6.11 6.24
C GLY A 258 2.61 4.63 6.55
N ARG A 259 3.63 3.82 6.24
CA ARG A 259 3.58 2.36 6.34
C ARG A 259 4.84 1.81 6.98
N GLU A 260 4.70 0.78 7.80
CA GLU A 260 5.79 0.09 8.48
C GLU A 260 5.88 -1.36 8.00
N PRO A 261 7.05 -1.83 7.53
CA PRO A 261 7.21 -3.19 7.03
C PRO A 261 6.78 -4.25 8.05
N TYR A 262 6.05 -5.27 7.60
CA TYR A 262 5.55 -6.36 8.44
C TYR A 262 6.19 -7.68 8.03
N PHE A 263 7.01 -8.25 8.91
CA PHE A 263 7.80 -9.45 8.62
C PHE A 263 8.07 -10.31 9.87
N PRO A 264 7.09 -10.57 10.75
CA PRO A 264 7.33 -11.25 12.03
C PRO A 264 7.90 -12.67 11.89
N LEU A 265 7.72 -13.31 10.72
CA LEU A 265 8.23 -14.65 10.45
C LEU A 265 9.68 -14.66 9.95
N TYR A 266 10.30 -13.51 9.66
CA TYR A 266 11.64 -13.48 9.06
C TYR A 266 12.72 -14.06 9.97
N GLU A 267 12.87 -13.52 11.18
CA GLU A 267 13.88 -14.00 12.13
C GLU A 267 13.67 -15.48 12.49
N PRO A 268 12.44 -15.94 12.83
CA PRO A 268 12.20 -17.36 13.09
C PRO A 268 12.52 -18.29 11.90
N LEU A 269 12.27 -17.87 10.66
CA LEU A 269 12.62 -18.66 9.47
C LEU A 269 14.14 -18.76 9.27
N VAL A 270 14.86 -17.66 9.49
CA VAL A 270 16.33 -17.65 9.44
C VAL A 270 16.91 -18.57 10.51
N GLU A 271 16.41 -18.49 11.74
CA GLU A 271 16.84 -19.34 12.85
C GLU A 271 16.56 -20.83 12.60
N ALA A 272 15.47 -21.14 11.89
CA ALA A 272 15.13 -22.50 11.46
C ALA A 272 15.99 -23.00 10.27
N GLY A 273 16.91 -22.18 9.74
CA GLY A 273 17.76 -22.52 8.60
C GLY A 273 17.03 -22.56 7.26
N VAL A 274 15.86 -21.93 7.16
CA VAL A 274 15.09 -21.84 5.92
C VAL A 274 15.68 -20.76 5.03
N ASN A 275 15.82 -21.05 3.74
CA ASN A 275 16.19 -20.04 2.74
C ASN A 275 15.02 -19.07 2.53
N VAL A 276 15.12 -17.87 3.12
CA VAL A 276 14.04 -16.88 3.13
C VAL A 276 14.49 -15.53 2.58
N GLU A 277 13.71 -14.99 1.66
CA GLU A 277 13.90 -13.68 1.04
C GLU A 277 12.74 -12.75 1.38
N ARG A 278 13.03 -11.56 1.91
CA ARG A 278 12.03 -10.49 2.10
C ARG A 278 11.90 -9.67 0.83
N VAL A 279 10.66 -9.35 0.43
CA VAL A 279 10.40 -8.65 -0.82
C VAL A 279 9.27 -7.62 -0.69
N GLY A 280 9.37 -6.54 -1.47
CA GLY A 280 8.36 -5.50 -1.49
C GLY A 280 8.23 -4.79 -0.16
N ASP A 281 7.00 -4.50 0.25
CA ASP A 281 6.77 -3.67 1.44
C ASP A 281 7.24 -4.33 2.75
N SER A 282 7.42 -5.66 2.78
CA SER A 282 8.02 -6.37 3.94
C SER A 282 9.54 -6.15 4.06
N LEU A 283 10.19 -5.85 2.94
CA LEU A 283 11.60 -5.43 2.90
C LEU A 283 11.71 -3.93 3.20
N GLY A 284 10.84 -3.13 2.59
CA GLY A 284 10.74 -1.69 2.83
C GLY A 284 9.56 -1.10 2.07
N ALA A 285 8.65 -0.45 2.80
CA ALA A 285 7.41 0.08 2.27
C ALA A 285 7.65 1.16 1.21
N ARG A 286 7.34 0.86 -0.06
CA ARG A 286 7.61 1.68 -1.25
C ARG A 286 6.46 1.54 -2.24
N THR A 287 6.73 1.49 -3.53
CA THR A 287 5.69 1.46 -4.56
C THR A 287 5.45 0.03 -5.07
N THR A 288 4.43 -0.13 -5.90
CA THR A 288 4.17 -1.42 -6.57
C THR A 288 5.32 -1.85 -7.48
N GLU A 289 6.12 -0.92 -8.03
CA GLU A 289 7.27 -1.29 -8.88
C GLU A 289 8.31 -2.07 -8.10
N GLU A 290 8.77 -1.56 -6.95
CA GLU A 290 9.79 -2.24 -6.17
C GLU A 290 9.25 -3.60 -5.69
N ALA A 291 8.01 -3.65 -5.23
CA ALA A 291 7.36 -4.89 -4.81
C ALA A 291 7.35 -5.97 -5.90
N VAL A 292 6.96 -5.60 -7.13
CA VAL A 292 6.93 -6.54 -8.26
C VAL A 292 8.35 -6.90 -8.70
N HIS A 293 9.27 -5.94 -8.74
CA HIS A 293 10.64 -6.18 -9.20
C HIS A 293 11.44 -7.07 -8.24
N GLU A 294 11.45 -6.75 -6.95
CA GLU A 294 12.20 -7.48 -5.92
C GLU A 294 11.72 -8.93 -5.81
N ALA A 295 10.41 -9.15 -5.82
CA ALA A 295 9.84 -10.49 -5.79
C ALA A 295 10.17 -11.30 -7.05
N THR A 296 10.19 -10.65 -8.22
CA THR A 296 10.61 -11.29 -9.46
C THR A 296 12.08 -11.72 -9.40
N VAL A 297 12.96 -10.85 -8.89
CA VAL A 297 14.39 -11.17 -8.75
C VAL A 297 14.59 -12.32 -7.76
N ALA A 298 13.95 -12.28 -6.58
CA ALA A 298 14.06 -13.33 -5.57
C ALA A 298 13.61 -14.69 -6.10
N ALA A 299 12.47 -14.72 -6.82
CA ALA A 299 11.96 -15.96 -7.41
C ALA A 299 12.87 -16.51 -8.53
N LEU A 300 13.55 -15.64 -9.30
CA LEU A 300 14.49 -16.06 -10.36
C LEU A 300 15.84 -16.56 -9.82
N ALA A 301 16.25 -16.17 -8.61
CA ALA A 301 17.61 -16.36 -8.08
C ALA A 301 17.99 -17.80 -7.65
N GLY A 302 17.30 -18.84 -8.15
CA GLY A 302 17.59 -20.25 -7.86
C GLY A 302 17.74 -21.07 -9.12
#